data_AF-A0A962JV41-F1
#
_entry.id   AF-A0A962JV41-F1
#
_cell.length_a   1.000
_cell.length_b   1.000
_cell.length_c   1.000
_cell.angle_alpha   90.00
_cell.angle_beta   90.00
_cell.angle_gamma   90.00
#
_symmetry.space_group_name_H-M   'P 1'
#
loop_
_entity.id
_entity.type
_entity.pdbx_description
1 polymer ?
#
loop_
_entity_poly.entity_id
_entity_poly.type
_entity_poly.pdbx_seq_one_letter_code
_entity_poly.pdbx_strand_id
1 'polypeptide(L)' 'MLDNIQFSSVSEFLQMGKYTFHVWSVYGLFALFVFVNLFLPRVQRRQFIREQRQRALRDAQLARNTAVDEERSSAQGEGE' A
#
# COMPACT_ATOMS: atom_id res chain seq x y z
N MET A 1 10.83 52.70 -2.23
CA MET A 1 11.79 51.88 -3.02
C MET A 1 11.81 50.42 -2.54
N LEU A 2 10.69 49.86 -2.09
CA LEU A 2 10.54 48.42 -1.82
C LEU A 2 9.08 48.00 -2.06
N ASP A 3 8.42 48.60 -3.05
CA ASP A 3 7.03 48.32 -3.34
C ASP A 3 6.94 47.28 -4.44
N ASN A 4 6.19 46.21 -4.17
CA ASN A 4 5.65 45.28 -5.17
C ASN A 4 6.59 44.22 -5.77
N ILE A 5 7.14 43.34 -4.94
CA ILE A 5 7.37 41.95 -5.36
C ILE A 5 6.59 41.04 -4.42
N GLN A 6 5.26 41.11 -4.50
CA GLN A 6 4.38 40.17 -3.82
C GLN A 6 3.57 39.44 -4.88
N PHE A 7 3.83 38.14 -5.04
CA PHE A 7 3.05 37.27 -5.93
C PHE A 7 1.60 37.28 -5.44
N SER A 8 0.72 37.96 -6.18
CA SER A 8 -0.65 38.22 -5.73
C SER A 8 -1.58 37.03 -5.97
N SER A 9 -1.20 36.09 -6.86
CA SER A 9 -2.04 34.94 -7.20
C SER A 9 -1.29 33.79 -7.87
N VAL A 10 -1.75 32.56 -7.64
CA VAL A 10 -1.31 31.34 -8.35
C VAL A 10 -1.50 31.47 -9.87
N SER A 11 -2.50 32.24 -10.30
CA SER A 11 -2.76 32.53 -11.72
C SER A 11 -1.66 33.36 -12.37
N GLU A 12 -1.05 34.31 -11.66
CA GLU A 12 0.07 35.14 -12.14
C GLU A 12 1.35 34.31 -12.31
N PHE A 13 1.56 33.35 -11.40
CA PHE A 13 2.65 32.38 -11.49
C PHE A 13 2.50 31.49 -12.73
N LEU A 14 1.29 30.98 -12.99
CA LEU A 14 0.97 30.19 -14.18
C LEU A 14 1.06 31.01 -15.48
N GLN A 15 0.70 32.29 -15.44
CA GLN A 15 0.69 33.19 -16.61
C GLN A 15 2.06 33.76 -17.00
N MET A 16 3.12 33.56 -16.20
CA MET A 16 4.51 33.72 -16.67
C MET A 16 4.95 32.63 -17.68
N GLY A 17 3.99 31.97 -18.35
CA GLY A 17 4.00 31.52 -19.73
C GLY A 17 5.08 30.53 -20.18
N LYS A 18 6.35 30.91 -20.09
CA LYS A 18 7.49 30.13 -20.58
C LYS A 18 8.39 29.61 -19.46
N TYR A 19 8.53 30.35 -18.35
CA TYR A 19 9.43 29.98 -17.25
C TYR A 19 8.85 28.92 -16.32
N THR A 20 7.54 28.97 -16.09
CA THR A 20 6.86 27.99 -15.22
C THR A 20 6.76 26.61 -15.83
N PHE A 21 6.80 26.49 -17.17
CA PHE A 21 6.77 25.19 -17.86
C PHE A 21 8.00 24.33 -17.55
N HIS A 22 9.19 24.95 -17.41
CA HIS A 22 10.42 24.23 -17.07
C HIS A 22 10.36 23.61 -15.67
N VAL A 23 9.87 24.41 -14.72
CA VAL A 23 9.69 24.00 -13.32
C VAL A 23 8.66 22.88 -13.23
N TRP A 24 7.55 23.00 -13.95
CA TRP A 24 6.53 21.95 -14.03
C TRP A 24 7.02 20.65 -14.66
N SER A 25 7.93 20.68 -15.65
CA SER A 25 8.50 19.45 -16.22
C SER A 25 9.30 18.65 -15.20
N VAL A 26 10.10 19.33 -14.36
CA VAL A 26 10.86 18.68 -13.29
C VAL A 26 9.92 18.14 -12.20
N TYR A 27 8.91 18.94 -11.79
CA TYR A 27 7.89 18.47 -10.85
C TYR A 27 7.05 17.33 -11.41
N GLY A 28 6.72 17.35 -12.69
CA GLY A 28 5.98 16.29 -13.38
C GLY A 28 6.79 15.00 -13.45
N LEU A 29 8.08 15.08 -13.78
CA LEU A 29 8.98 13.94 -13.79
C LEU A 29 9.18 13.38 -12.38
N PHE A 30 9.39 14.24 -11.38
CA PHE A 30 9.49 13.84 -9.99
C PHE A 30 8.20 13.20 -9.47
N ALA A 31 7.04 13.81 -9.74
CA ALA A 31 5.74 13.26 -9.39
C ALA A 31 5.50 11.92 -10.07
N LEU A 32 5.90 11.76 -11.34
CA LEU A 32 5.83 10.49 -12.05
C LEU A 32 6.67 9.41 -11.36
N PHE A 33 7.92 9.72 -11.00
CA PHE A 33 8.79 8.81 -10.24
C PHE A 33 8.17 8.41 -8.91
N VAL A 34 7.66 9.37 -8.13
CA VAL A 34 6.97 9.11 -6.87
C VAL A 34 5.72 8.27 -7.10
N PHE A 35 4.94 8.56 -8.14
CA PHE A 35 3.72 7.83 -8.46
C PHE A 35 4.03 6.38 -8.79
N VAL A 36 5.01 6.13 -9.68
CA VAL A 36 5.47 4.78 -10.03
C VAL A 36 5.98 4.06 -8.78
N ASN A 37 6.84 4.71 -8.00
CA ASN A 37 7.44 4.14 -6.81
C ASN A 37 6.42 3.88 -5.69
N LEU A 38 5.33 4.64 -5.62
CA LEU A 38 4.26 4.45 -4.65
C LEU A 38 3.20 3.45 -5.12
N PHE A 39 2.96 3.32 -6.43
CA PHE A 39 2.05 2.34 -7.01
C PHE A 39 2.61 0.92 -6.96
N LEU A 40 3.90 0.72 -7.25
CA LEU A 40 4.57 -0.58 -7.16
C LEU A 40 4.33 -1.31 -5.81
N PRO A 41 4.64 -0.71 -4.64
CA PRO A 41 4.43 -1.34 -3.35
C PRO A 41 2.94 -1.45 -3.01
N ARG A 42 2.08 -0.54 -3.50
CA ARG A 42 0.62 -0.64 -3.30
C ARG A 42 0.03 -1.87 -3.98
N VAL A 43 0.52 -2.21 -5.18
CA VAL A 43 0.09 -3.42 -5.90
C VAL A 43 0.63 -4.67 -5.21
N GLN A 44 1.89 -4.67 -4.78
CA GLN A 44 2.48 -5.80 -4.05
C GLN A 44 1.81 -6.06 -2.69
N ARG A 45 1.44 -4.99 -1.95
CA ARG A 45 0.71 -5.13 -0.67
C ARG A 45 -0.62 -5.85 -0.81
N ARG A 46 -1.31 -5.67 -1.95
CA ARG A 46 -2.58 -6.37 -2.23
C ARG A 46 -2.37 -7.86 -2.43
N GLN A 47 -1.25 -8.26 -3.04
CA GLN A 47 -0.92 -9.67 -3.23
C GLN A 47 -0.54 -10.34 -1.90
N PHE A 48 0.27 -9.66 -1.08
CA PHE A 48 0.68 -10.18 0.23
C PHE A 48 -0.52 -10.39 1.18
N ILE A 49 -1.47 -9.45 1.25
CA ILE A 49 -2.68 -9.60 2.09
C ILE A 49 -3.53 -10.81 1.64
N ARG A 50 -3.56 -11.10 0.35
CA ARG A 50 -4.36 -12.22 -0.20
C ARG A 50 -3.75 -13.57 0.18
N GLU A 51 -2.42 -13.68 0.14
CA GLU A 51 -1.70 -14.90 0.52
C GLU A 51 -1.76 -15.16 2.03
N GLN A 52 -1.66 -14.13 2.85
CA GLN A 52 -1.75 -14.26 4.31
C GLN A 52 -3.13 -14.75 4.76
N ARG A 53 -4.22 -14.29 4.11
CA ARG A 53 -5.58 -14.78 4.42
C ARG A 53 -5.75 -16.28 4.14
N GLN A 54 -5.18 -16.78 3.04
CA GLN A 54 -5.28 -18.20 2.70
C GLN A 54 -4.47 -19.08 3.66
N ARG A 55 -3.31 -18.60 4.13
CA ARG A 55 -2.50 -19.32 5.14
C ARG A 55 -3.21 -19.36 6.49
N ALA A 56 -3.74 -18.23 6.96
CA ALA A 56 -4.47 -18.15 8.22
C ALA A 56 -5.70 -19.09 8.27
N LEU A 57 -6.40 -19.28 7.15
CA LEU A 57 -7.52 -20.22 7.06
C LEU A 57 -7.07 -21.68 7.13
N ARG A 58 -5.92 -22.03 6.55
CA ARG A 58 -5.36 -23.39 6.61
C ARG A 58 -4.86 -23.73 8.00
N ASP A 59 -4.14 -22.82 8.65
CA ASP A 59 -3.61 -23.03 10.00
C ASP A 59 -4.75 -23.22 11.02
N ALA A 60 -5.86 -22.49 10.86
CA ALA A 60 -7.05 -22.66 11.69
C ALA A 60 -7.75 -24.02 11.49
N GLN A 61 -7.66 -24.62 10.30
CA GLN A 61 -8.21 -25.95 10.03
C GLN A 61 -7.32 -27.06 10.58
N LEU A 62 -6.00 -26.94 10.44
CA LEU A 62 -5.06 -27.89 11.04
C LEU A 62 -5.19 -27.90 12.56
N ALA A 63 -5.22 -26.74 13.22
CA ALA A 63 -5.40 -26.66 14.68
C ALA A 63 -6.70 -27.34 15.16
N ARG A 64 -7.77 -27.25 14.36
CA ARG A 64 -9.04 -27.92 14.67
C ARG A 64 -8.97 -29.43 14.48
N ASN A 65 -8.36 -29.89 13.39
CA ASN A 65 -8.22 -31.32 13.13
C ASN A 65 -7.32 -32.00 14.17
N THR A 66 -6.23 -31.35 14.58
CA THR A 66 -5.37 -31.87 15.65
C THR A 66 -6.13 -32.03 16.97
N ALA A 67 -6.95 -31.05 17.35
CA ALA A 67 -7.78 -31.14 18.55
C ALA A 67 -8.82 -32.27 18.47
N VAL A 68 -9.43 -32.48 17.29
CA VAL A 68 -10.39 -33.57 17.06
C VAL A 68 -9.72 -34.95 17.07
N ASP A 69 -8.51 -35.07 16.53
CA ASP A 69 -7.74 -36.31 16.55
C ASP A 69 -7.28 -36.65 17.99
N GLU A 70 -6.92 -35.64 18.78
CA GLU A 70 -6.56 -35.78 20.20
C GLU A 70 -7.76 -36.28 21.02
N GLU A 71 -8.95 -35.70 20.83
CA GLU A 71 -10.21 -36.18 21.43
C GLU A 71 -10.60 -37.60 21.00
N ARG A 72 -10.34 -37.99 19.75
CA ARG A 72 -10.62 -39.35 19.28
C ARG A 72 -9.67 -40.37 19.91
N SER A 73 -8.40 -40.01 20.04
CA SER A 73 -7.40 -40.89 20.67
C SER A 73 -7.63 -41.12 22.16
N SER A 74 -8.11 -40.11 22.90
CA SER A 74 -8.46 -40.26 24.32
C SER A 74 -9.71 -41.10 24.53
N ALA A 75 -10.77 -40.89 23.72
CA ALA A 75 -11.99 -41.68 23.78
C ALA A 75 -11.78 -43.15 23.34
N GLN A 76 -10.81 -43.40 22.46
CA GLN A 76 -10.48 -44.77 22.02
C GLN A 76 -9.61 -45.51 23.05
N GLY A 77 -8.79 -44.81 23.84
CA GLY A 77 -7.95 -45.39 24.90
C GLY A 77 -8.67 -45.69 26.22
N GLU A 78 -9.87 -45.12 26.45
CA GLU A 78 -10.70 -45.45 27.64
C GLU A 78 -11.55 -46.72 27.45
N GLY A 79 -11.55 -47.33 26.26
CA GLY A 79 -12.35 -48.51 25.92
C GLY A 79 -11.58 -49.84 25.88
N GLU A 80 -10.26 -49.83 26.11
CA GLU A 80 -9.39 -51.01 26.23
C GLU A 80 -9.01 -51.29 27.70
#